data_AF-A0A945GS53-F1
#
_entry.id   AF-A0A945GS53-F1
#
_cell.length_a   1.000
_cell.length_b   1.000
_cell.length_c   1.000
_cell.angle_alpha   90.00
_cell.angle_beta   90.00
_cell.angle_gamma   90.00
#
_symmetry.space_group_name_H-M   'P 1'
#
loop_
_entity.id
_entity.type
_entity.pdbx_description
1 polymer ?
#
loop_
_entity_poly.entity_id
_entity_poly.type
_entity_poly.pdbx_seq_one_letter_code
_entity_poly.pdbx_strand_id
1 'polypeptide(L)'
;MGKNMIVYHGTTQRAARQIQREGFFPRAPSRRVWFAKGKGYAQQRARTKARRARDRAVVLTCNVDLDSLRQRLGGRKVFVGGGVISVAGTVPSSVLRSHGLLGIPSTPDELVHWVCALLDIKRHKGPGKSHPGILRLSLWVQNRIAVNPTGNLSQQELLGLAQQWLPEYFEGVEVDFEHLRTLPRAIPPSTEDESEPSAQEESPDDSREEEALECLESDKAKRRVRGLKMLVELEDPDLFEWCTMFLEDPSLQVRVQALKGMRHCEEIELELVEPLTEAGDKTIRAAAIEVMAVHGGEEAQKWFWQGVTDPDPHVRLTTARQLEQLDPKEHRDIFEAALYDTNPDVARTAQKLTEGKGFTKLTW
;
A
#
# COMPACT_ATOMS: atom_id res chain seq x y z
N MET A 1 -24.85 -11.97 -7.65
CA MET A 1 -24.71 -10.52 -7.42
C MET A 1 -23.34 -10.29 -6.84
N GLY A 2 -22.40 -9.78 -7.64
CA GLY A 2 -21.01 -9.57 -7.24
C GLY A 2 -20.91 -8.53 -6.14
N LYS A 3 -20.14 -8.81 -5.08
CA LYS A 3 -20.00 -7.90 -3.93
C LYS A 3 -19.05 -6.75 -4.29
N ASN A 4 -19.59 -5.73 -4.97
CA ASN A 4 -18.88 -4.48 -5.23
C ASN A 4 -18.37 -3.88 -3.92
N MET A 5 -17.06 -3.70 -3.81
CA MET A 5 -16.41 -3.22 -2.60
C MET A 5 -15.59 -1.96 -2.89
N ILE A 6 -15.72 -0.97 -1.99
CA ILE A 6 -14.87 0.21 -2.01
C ILE A 6 -13.52 -0.14 -1.41
N VAL A 7 -12.47 0.07 -2.18
CA VAL A 7 -11.08 -0.20 -1.79
C VAL A 7 -10.21 0.97 -2.22
N TYR A 8 -8.99 1.01 -1.71
CA TYR A 8 -8.05 2.11 -1.88
C TYR A 8 -6.71 1.59 -2.38
N HIS A 9 -6.08 2.32 -3.29
CA HIS A 9 -4.74 1.99 -3.78
C HIS A 9 -3.79 3.16 -3.54
N GLY A 10 -2.82 2.95 -2.65
CA GLY A 10 -1.77 3.91 -2.36
C GLY A 10 -0.68 3.89 -3.43
N THR A 11 -0.46 5.04 -4.08
CA THR A 11 0.47 5.18 -5.20
C THR A 11 1.05 6.59 -5.29
N THR A 12 1.82 6.86 -6.34
CA THR A 12 2.38 8.19 -6.62
C THR A 12 1.57 8.93 -7.69
N GLN A 13 1.71 10.24 -7.81
CA GLN A 13 0.98 11.04 -8.80
C GLN A 13 1.29 10.62 -10.24
N ARG A 14 2.55 10.30 -10.57
CA ARG A 14 2.91 9.78 -11.89
C ARG A 14 2.25 8.43 -12.17
N ALA A 15 2.32 7.51 -11.21
CA ALA A 15 1.70 6.20 -11.33
C ALA A 15 0.16 6.27 -11.40
N ALA A 16 -0.47 7.18 -10.65
CA ALA A 16 -1.91 7.43 -10.73
C ALA A 16 -2.35 7.87 -12.13
N ARG A 17 -1.61 8.77 -12.78
CA ARG A 17 -1.90 9.19 -14.17
C ARG A 17 -1.78 8.03 -15.15
N GLN A 18 -0.79 7.15 -14.95
CA GLN A 18 -0.64 5.96 -15.78
C GLN A 18 -1.82 5.00 -15.56
N ILE A 19 -2.18 4.73 -14.30
CA ILE A 19 -3.28 3.85 -13.93
C ILE A 19 -4.61 4.32 -14.52
N GLN A 20 -4.84 5.63 -14.58
CA GLN A 20 -6.03 6.20 -15.23
C GLN A 20 -6.11 5.88 -16.72
N ARG A 21 -4.97 5.87 -17.43
CA ARG A 21 -4.93 5.64 -18.88
C ARG A 21 -4.94 4.16 -19.24
N GLU A 22 -4.19 3.36 -18.50
CA GLU A 22 -3.84 1.99 -18.91
C GLU A 22 -4.46 0.95 -17.97
N GLY A 23 -4.91 1.33 -16.78
CA GLY A 23 -5.30 0.41 -15.70
C GLY A 23 -4.14 0.08 -14.76
N PHE A 24 -4.40 -0.80 -13.79
CA PHE A 24 -3.41 -1.24 -12.83
C PHE A 24 -2.62 -2.41 -13.39
N PHE A 25 -1.30 -2.24 -13.45
CA PHE A 25 -0.36 -3.31 -13.79
C PHE A 25 0.48 -3.63 -12.57
N PRO A 26 0.75 -4.92 -12.31
CA PRO A 26 1.85 -5.32 -11.47
C PRO A 26 3.15 -4.64 -11.89
N ARG A 27 3.99 -4.28 -10.92
CA ARG A 27 5.29 -3.67 -11.18
C ARG A 27 6.38 -4.53 -10.59
N ALA A 28 7.33 -4.94 -11.42
CA ALA A 28 8.48 -5.71 -11.00
C ALA A 28 9.18 -5.05 -9.78
N PRO A 29 9.62 -5.84 -8.80
CA PRO A 29 9.59 -7.31 -8.78
C PRO A 29 8.21 -7.92 -8.43
N SER A 30 7.26 -7.14 -7.92
CA SER A 30 5.90 -7.61 -7.61
C SER A 30 5.12 -7.99 -8.86
N ARG A 31 4.43 -9.14 -8.78
CA ARG A 31 3.50 -9.64 -9.81
C ARG A 31 2.04 -9.33 -9.48
N ARG A 32 1.82 -8.46 -8.49
CA ARG A 32 0.50 -8.20 -7.90
C ARG A 32 0.14 -6.73 -7.84
N VAL A 33 -1.16 -6.48 -7.87
CA VAL A 33 -1.77 -5.19 -7.56
C VAL A 33 -2.40 -5.30 -6.18
N TRP A 34 -1.96 -4.43 -5.29
CA TRP A 34 -2.41 -4.40 -3.90
C TRP A 34 -3.44 -3.29 -3.66
N PHE A 35 -4.56 -3.64 -3.02
CA PHE A 35 -5.57 -2.71 -2.54
C PHE A 35 -5.77 -2.84 -1.04
N ALA A 36 -6.27 -1.77 -0.42
CA ALA A 36 -6.59 -1.67 0.98
C ALA A 36 -8.09 -1.42 1.16
N LYS A 37 -8.73 -2.03 2.17
CA LYS A 37 -10.08 -1.67 2.60
C LYS A 37 -10.11 -0.33 3.34
N GLY A 38 -9.03 -0.02 4.07
CA GLY A 38 -8.88 1.22 4.82
C GLY A 38 -8.13 2.30 4.03
N LYS A 39 -8.66 3.53 4.04
CA LYS A 39 -8.01 4.68 3.38
C LYS A 39 -6.71 5.09 4.07
N GLY A 40 -6.64 4.99 5.41
CA GLY A 40 -5.44 5.35 6.19
C GLY A 40 -4.22 4.53 5.80
N TYR A 41 -4.37 3.20 5.75
CA TYR A 41 -3.32 2.29 5.28
C TYR A 41 -2.87 2.61 3.85
N ALA A 42 -3.80 2.85 2.93
CA ALA A 42 -3.44 3.28 1.57
C ALA A 42 -2.69 4.63 1.54
N GLN A 43 -2.98 5.56 2.46
CA GLN A 43 -2.26 6.84 2.58
C GLN A 43 -0.83 6.66 3.06
N GLN A 44 -0.59 5.80 4.04
CA GLN A 44 0.76 5.46 4.52
C GLN A 44 1.58 4.84 3.38
N ARG A 45 1.06 3.79 2.74
CA ARG A 45 1.68 3.18 1.56
C ARG A 45 1.98 4.21 0.45
N ALA A 46 1.05 5.14 0.18
CA ALA A 46 1.25 6.20 -0.81
C ALA A 46 2.42 7.14 -0.44
N ARG A 47 2.54 7.52 0.84
CA ARG A 47 3.65 8.35 1.34
C ARG A 47 4.98 7.64 1.21
N THR A 48 5.04 6.36 1.58
CA THR A 48 6.24 5.52 1.45
C THR A 48 6.71 5.44 0.00
N LYS A 49 5.81 5.09 -0.93
CA LYS A 49 6.11 5.04 -2.37
C LYS A 49 6.53 6.39 -2.93
N ALA A 50 5.85 7.46 -2.53
CA ALA A 50 6.13 8.82 -2.95
C ALA A 50 7.52 9.29 -2.50
N ARG A 51 7.92 8.99 -1.26
CA ARG A 51 9.25 9.28 -0.72
C ARG A 51 10.35 8.61 -1.54
N ARG A 52 10.22 7.31 -1.83
CA ARG A 52 11.16 6.54 -2.66
C ARG A 52 11.28 7.10 -4.07
N ALA A 53 10.15 7.44 -4.69
CA ALA A 53 10.10 7.93 -6.07
C ALA A 53 10.34 9.44 -6.21
N ARG A 54 10.52 10.18 -5.10
CA ARG A 54 10.53 11.66 -5.06
C ARG A 54 9.35 12.26 -5.83
N ASP A 55 8.16 11.74 -5.56
CA ASP A 55 6.91 12.09 -6.23
C ASP A 55 5.84 12.46 -5.19
N ARG A 56 4.64 12.86 -5.62
CA ARG A 56 3.53 13.19 -4.71
C ARG A 56 2.72 11.95 -4.36
N ALA A 57 2.40 11.77 -3.09
CA ALA A 57 1.53 10.70 -2.61
C ALA A 57 0.07 10.89 -3.09
N VAL A 58 -0.52 9.82 -3.61
CA VAL A 58 -1.91 9.79 -4.09
C VAL A 58 -2.57 8.49 -3.63
N VAL A 59 -3.82 8.59 -3.17
CA VAL A 59 -4.64 7.42 -2.86
C VAL A 59 -5.77 7.35 -3.86
N LEU A 60 -5.80 6.27 -4.62
CA LEU A 60 -6.88 5.99 -5.55
C LEU A 60 -8.06 5.33 -4.83
N THR A 61 -9.30 5.68 -5.17
CA THR A 61 -10.51 5.01 -4.67
C THR A 61 -11.07 4.14 -5.77
N CYS A 62 -11.32 2.87 -5.49
CA CYS A 62 -11.75 1.89 -6.48
C CYS A 62 -13.04 1.19 -6.03
N ASN A 63 -13.91 0.88 -6.97
CA ASN A 63 -15.02 -0.05 -6.86
C ASN A 63 -14.59 -1.36 -7.50
N VAL A 64 -14.20 -2.33 -6.68
CA VAL A 64 -13.73 -3.62 -7.18
C VAL A 64 -14.81 -4.66 -6.99
N ASP A 65 -15.17 -5.33 -8.09
CA ASP A 65 -15.95 -6.56 -8.07
C ASP A 65 -15.01 -7.77 -7.97
N LEU A 66 -14.90 -8.32 -6.78
CA LEU A 66 -14.02 -9.47 -6.51
C LEU A 66 -14.46 -10.72 -7.26
N ASP A 67 -15.75 -10.92 -7.46
CA ASP A 67 -16.27 -12.12 -8.12
C ASP A 67 -15.95 -12.06 -9.62
N SER A 68 -16.15 -10.90 -10.23
CA SER A 68 -15.74 -10.66 -11.62
C SER A 68 -14.22 -10.81 -11.80
N LEU A 69 -13.40 -10.33 -10.84
CA LEU A 69 -11.94 -10.53 -10.91
C LEU A 69 -11.56 -12.01 -10.78
N ARG A 70 -12.17 -12.75 -9.86
CA ARG A 70 -11.91 -14.19 -9.68
C ARG A 70 -12.35 -15.01 -10.90
N GLN A 71 -13.46 -14.66 -11.54
CA GLN A 71 -13.90 -15.29 -12.77
C GLN A 71 -12.91 -15.05 -13.92
N ARG A 72 -12.40 -13.81 -14.04
CA ARG A 72 -11.49 -13.43 -15.12
C ARG A 72 -10.06 -13.96 -14.94
N LEU A 73 -9.53 -13.94 -13.71
CA LEU A 73 -8.11 -14.26 -13.43
C LEU A 73 -7.92 -15.66 -12.84
N GLY A 74 -9.00 -16.29 -12.37
CA GLY A 74 -8.95 -17.51 -11.57
C GLY A 74 -8.97 -17.21 -10.06
N GLY A 75 -9.65 -18.07 -9.29
CA GLY A 75 -9.84 -17.88 -7.84
C GLY A 75 -8.52 -17.72 -7.07
N ARG A 76 -7.50 -18.48 -7.46
CA ARG A 76 -6.16 -18.50 -6.83
C ARG A 76 -5.31 -17.26 -7.09
N LYS A 77 -5.79 -16.34 -7.92
CA LYS A 77 -5.10 -15.08 -8.24
C LYS A 77 -5.60 -13.90 -7.41
N VAL A 78 -6.62 -14.09 -6.57
CA VAL A 78 -7.25 -13.00 -5.79
C VAL A 78 -7.36 -13.37 -4.32
N PHE A 79 -6.50 -12.77 -3.50
CA PHE A 79 -6.48 -12.97 -2.05
C PHE A 79 -7.13 -11.79 -1.32
N VAL A 80 -7.83 -12.07 -0.23
CA VAL A 80 -8.50 -11.06 0.60
C VAL A 80 -8.37 -11.44 2.07
N GLY A 81 -7.78 -10.57 2.89
CA GLY A 81 -7.61 -10.79 4.33
C GLY A 81 -6.98 -9.58 5.02
N GLY A 82 -7.14 -9.44 6.34
CA GLY A 82 -6.45 -8.40 7.14
C GLY A 82 -6.58 -6.97 6.60
N GLY A 83 -7.75 -6.62 6.04
CA GLY A 83 -7.96 -5.29 5.43
C GLY A 83 -7.25 -5.06 4.09
N VAL A 84 -6.57 -6.05 3.52
CA VAL A 84 -5.79 -5.97 2.27
C VAL A 84 -6.32 -6.95 1.22
N ILE A 85 -6.10 -6.62 -0.05
CA ILE A 85 -6.50 -7.42 -1.21
C ILE A 85 -5.30 -7.51 -2.15
N SER A 86 -4.95 -8.72 -2.55
CA SER A 86 -3.94 -9.00 -3.57
C SER A 86 -4.62 -9.47 -4.85
N VAL A 87 -4.21 -8.93 -5.99
CA VAL A 87 -4.64 -9.39 -7.31
C VAL A 87 -3.41 -9.68 -8.15
N ALA A 88 -3.18 -10.94 -8.51
CA ALA A 88 -2.13 -11.32 -9.45
C ALA A 88 -2.60 -11.05 -10.88
N GLY A 89 -1.91 -10.14 -11.57
CA GLY A 89 -2.26 -9.68 -12.91
C GLY A 89 -2.92 -8.30 -12.95
N THR A 90 -3.42 -7.92 -14.12
CA THR A 90 -3.88 -6.56 -14.40
C THR A 90 -5.30 -6.31 -13.91
N VAL A 91 -5.57 -5.10 -13.42
CA VAL A 91 -6.92 -4.65 -13.03
C VAL A 91 -7.32 -3.47 -13.92
N PRO A 92 -8.48 -3.50 -14.59
CA PRO A 92 -8.87 -2.45 -15.53
C PRO A 92 -9.08 -1.11 -14.83
N SER A 93 -8.83 0.00 -15.52
CA SER A 93 -9.06 1.36 -14.98
C SER A 93 -10.53 1.64 -14.66
N SER A 94 -11.47 0.86 -15.22
CA SER A 94 -12.91 0.93 -14.92
C SER A 94 -13.25 0.68 -13.45
N VAL A 95 -12.35 0.07 -12.67
CA VAL A 95 -12.55 -0.06 -11.22
C VAL A 95 -12.37 1.27 -10.49
N LEU A 96 -11.81 2.32 -11.08
CA LEU A 96 -11.65 3.61 -10.40
C LEU A 96 -13.02 4.21 -10.12
N ARG A 97 -13.34 4.46 -8.83
CA ARG A 97 -14.41 5.38 -8.48
C ARG A 97 -13.87 6.75 -8.82
N SER A 98 -14.48 7.39 -9.81
CA SER A 98 -14.21 8.76 -10.24
C SER A 98 -13.75 9.58 -9.06
N HIS A 99 -12.48 9.99 -9.06
CA HIS A 99 -11.99 10.83 -7.98
C HIS A 99 -12.77 12.12 -8.00
N GLY A 100 -13.65 12.31 -7.02
CA GLY A 100 -13.97 13.64 -6.55
C GLY A 100 -12.64 14.34 -6.26
N LEU A 101 -12.35 15.37 -7.05
CA LEU A 101 -11.29 16.39 -6.87
C LEU A 101 -9.87 16.09 -7.39
N LEU A 102 -9.53 14.89 -7.89
CA LEU A 102 -8.26 14.69 -8.62
C LEU A 102 -8.52 14.61 -10.13
N GLY A 103 -8.39 15.75 -10.79
CA GLY A 103 -8.59 15.90 -12.24
C GLY A 103 -9.70 16.87 -12.64
N ILE A 104 -10.49 17.38 -11.68
CA ILE A 104 -11.44 18.45 -11.94
C ILE A 104 -10.70 19.77 -11.71
N PRO A 105 -10.39 20.53 -12.78
CA PRO A 105 -9.72 21.81 -12.64
C PRO A 105 -10.61 22.80 -11.87
N SER A 106 -10.05 23.45 -10.85
CA SER A 106 -10.81 24.33 -9.94
C SER A 106 -10.32 25.77 -9.94
N THR A 107 -9.05 25.96 -10.29
CA THR A 107 -8.46 27.29 -10.47
C THR A 107 -8.50 27.72 -11.94
N PRO A 108 -8.47 29.03 -12.24
CA PRO A 108 -8.45 29.51 -13.62
C PRO A 108 -7.31 28.92 -14.46
N ASP A 109 -6.10 28.78 -13.89
CA ASP A 109 -4.95 28.22 -14.59
C ASP A 109 -5.10 26.71 -14.87
N GLU A 110 -5.68 25.95 -13.94
CA GLU A 110 -6.00 24.54 -14.15
C GLU A 110 -7.08 24.37 -15.22
N LEU A 111 -8.09 25.25 -15.24
CA LEU A 111 -9.17 25.23 -16.22
C LEU A 111 -8.66 25.56 -17.62
N VAL A 112 -7.77 26.54 -17.75
CA VAL A 112 -7.08 26.82 -19.03
C VAL A 112 -6.31 25.60 -19.50
N HIS A 113 -5.57 24.95 -18.60
CA HIS A 113 -4.81 23.76 -18.96
C HIS A 113 -5.72 22.61 -19.42
N TRP A 114 -6.82 22.39 -18.71
CA TRP A 114 -7.80 21.37 -19.02
C TRP A 114 -8.53 21.64 -20.34
N VAL A 115 -8.96 22.87 -20.61
CA VAL A 115 -9.58 23.25 -21.91
C VAL A 115 -8.58 23.09 -23.05
N CYS A 116 -7.34 23.53 -22.89
CA CYS A 116 -6.31 23.36 -23.92
C CYS A 116 -6.02 21.88 -24.19
N ALA A 117 -6.01 21.04 -23.15
CA ALA A 117 -5.79 19.61 -23.29
C ALA A 117 -6.98 18.89 -23.94
N LEU A 118 -8.21 19.33 -23.67
CA LEU A 118 -9.42 18.81 -24.31
C LEU A 118 -9.41 19.06 -25.82
N LEU A 119 -9.02 20.27 -26.21
CA LEU A 119 -8.99 20.76 -27.59
C LEU A 119 -7.71 20.39 -28.35
N ASP A 120 -6.75 19.72 -27.69
CA ASP A 120 -5.42 19.42 -28.22
C ASP A 120 -4.66 20.64 -28.79
N ILE A 121 -4.75 21.78 -28.09
CA ILE A 121 -4.10 23.04 -28.49
C ILE A 121 -2.99 23.47 -27.51
N LYS A 122 -1.95 24.12 -28.05
CA LYS A 122 -0.87 24.70 -27.23
C LYS A 122 -1.41 25.84 -26.36
N ARG A 123 -0.89 26.00 -25.13
CA ARG A 123 -1.37 26.97 -24.13
C ARG A 123 -1.53 28.42 -24.62
N HIS A 124 -0.65 28.90 -25.49
CA HIS A 124 -0.73 30.28 -26.01
C HIS A 124 -1.85 30.47 -27.05
N LYS A 125 -2.48 29.39 -27.52
CA LYS A 125 -3.61 29.40 -28.45
C LYS A 125 -4.97 29.19 -27.76
N GLY A 126 -4.97 28.84 -26.48
CA GLY A 126 -6.19 28.61 -25.71
C GLY A 126 -6.71 29.87 -25.01
N PRO A 127 -7.77 29.72 -24.19
CA PRO A 127 -8.31 30.85 -23.42
C PRO A 127 -7.30 31.37 -22.41
N GLY A 128 -7.28 32.69 -22.24
CA GLY A 128 -6.49 33.32 -21.18
C GLY A 128 -7.06 33.01 -19.79
N LYS A 129 -6.21 33.05 -18.75
CA LYS A 129 -6.66 32.84 -17.35
C LYS A 129 -7.69 33.85 -16.85
N SER A 130 -7.72 35.05 -17.44
CA SER A 130 -8.70 36.10 -17.16
C SER A 130 -9.94 36.02 -18.05
N HIS A 131 -10.08 34.97 -18.87
CA HIS A 131 -11.21 34.83 -19.78
C HIS A 131 -12.53 34.69 -18.98
N PRO A 132 -13.60 35.42 -19.34
CA PRO A 132 -14.86 35.39 -18.59
C PRO A 132 -15.44 33.99 -18.42
N GLY A 133 -15.36 33.14 -19.46
CA GLY A 133 -15.81 31.74 -19.38
C GLY A 133 -14.99 30.89 -18.40
N ILE A 134 -13.67 31.09 -18.35
CA ILE A 134 -12.78 30.37 -17.43
C ILE A 134 -13.03 30.78 -15.97
N LEU A 135 -13.16 32.09 -15.72
CA LEU A 135 -13.47 32.60 -14.38
C LEU A 135 -14.83 32.10 -13.90
N ARG A 136 -15.81 32.00 -14.81
CA ARG A 136 -17.15 31.49 -14.52
C ARG A 136 -17.15 29.99 -14.22
N LEU A 137 -16.40 29.19 -14.97
CA LEU A 137 -16.19 27.76 -14.67
C LEU A 137 -15.53 27.58 -13.29
N SER A 138 -14.49 28.38 -13.00
CA SER A 138 -13.78 28.34 -11.72
C SER A 138 -14.72 28.63 -10.56
N LEU A 139 -15.53 29.69 -10.66
CA LEU A 139 -16.51 30.05 -9.65
C LEU A 139 -17.61 28.99 -9.49
N TRP A 140 -18.07 28.39 -10.59
CA TRP A 140 -19.07 27.33 -10.53
C TRP A 140 -18.55 26.07 -9.84
N VAL A 141 -17.34 25.63 -10.18
CA VAL A 141 -16.68 24.49 -9.53
C VAL A 141 -16.48 24.79 -8.04
N GLN A 142 -15.98 25.97 -7.69
CA GLN A 142 -15.75 26.37 -6.29
C GLN A 142 -17.06 26.44 -5.49
N ASN A 143 -18.14 26.98 -6.05
CA ASN A 143 -19.44 27.05 -5.38
C ASN A 143 -20.05 25.65 -5.18
N ARG A 144 -19.93 24.75 -6.17
CA ARG A 144 -20.38 23.35 -6.02
C ARG A 144 -19.59 22.61 -4.95
N ILE A 145 -18.27 22.83 -4.88
CA ILE A 145 -17.42 22.28 -3.82
C ILE A 145 -17.84 22.80 -2.45
N ALA A 146 -18.13 24.10 -2.33
CA ALA A 146 -18.54 24.70 -1.06
C ALA A 146 -19.90 24.17 -0.55
N VAL A 147 -20.85 23.89 -1.47
CA VAL A 147 -22.20 23.44 -1.13
C VAL A 147 -22.29 21.93 -0.90
N ASN A 148 -21.49 21.12 -1.60
CA ASN A 148 -21.46 19.66 -1.41
C ASN A 148 -20.03 19.09 -1.58
N PRO A 149 -19.17 19.17 -0.54
CA PRO A 149 -17.77 18.77 -0.61
C PRO A 149 -17.56 17.27 -0.91
N THR A 150 -18.56 16.44 -0.63
CA THR A 150 -18.56 14.98 -0.83
C THR A 150 -19.36 14.55 -2.06
N GLY A 151 -19.93 15.50 -2.81
CA GLY A 151 -20.71 15.23 -4.01
C GLY A 151 -19.85 14.81 -5.19
N ASN A 152 -20.36 13.91 -6.01
CA ASN A 152 -19.75 13.62 -7.31
C ASN A 152 -19.96 14.83 -8.21
N LEU A 153 -18.87 15.44 -8.69
CA LEU A 153 -18.90 16.46 -9.74
C LEU A 153 -18.42 15.79 -11.02
N SER A 154 -19.27 15.74 -12.05
CA SER A 154 -18.93 15.04 -13.28
C SER A 154 -18.07 15.93 -14.20
N GLN A 155 -17.00 15.37 -14.78
CA GLN A 155 -16.25 16.06 -15.83
C GLN A 155 -17.11 16.31 -17.08
N GLN A 156 -18.15 15.50 -17.32
CA GLN A 156 -19.11 15.71 -18.41
C GLN A 156 -19.97 16.96 -18.17
N GLU A 157 -20.40 17.19 -16.92
CA GLU A 157 -21.13 18.41 -16.55
C GLU A 157 -20.23 19.64 -16.74
N LEU A 158 -18.97 19.54 -16.31
CA LEU A 158 -17.99 20.61 -16.50
C LEU A 158 -17.73 20.88 -17.99
N LEU A 159 -17.69 19.84 -18.82
CA LEU A 159 -17.50 19.93 -20.26
C LEU A 159 -18.70 20.58 -20.97
N GLY A 160 -19.92 20.21 -20.59
CA GLY A 160 -21.13 20.88 -21.10
C GLY A 160 -21.17 22.37 -20.77
N LEU A 161 -20.75 22.75 -19.55
CA LEU A 161 -20.62 24.16 -19.18
C LEU A 161 -19.48 24.87 -19.92
N ALA A 162 -18.37 24.18 -20.18
CA ALA A 162 -17.27 24.72 -20.95
C ALA A 162 -17.69 25.01 -22.40
N GLN A 163 -18.42 24.11 -23.06
CA GLN A 163 -19.00 24.37 -24.38
C GLN A 163 -19.94 25.58 -24.38
N GLN A 164 -20.75 25.72 -23.32
CA GLN A 164 -21.70 26.83 -23.21
C GLN A 164 -21.01 28.18 -22.95
N TRP A 165 -19.92 28.19 -22.18
CA TRP A 165 -19.28 29.43 -21.69
C TRP A 165 -17.98 29.79 -22.41
N LEU A 166 -17.50 28.93 -23.32
CA LEU A 166 -16.35 29.14 -24.20
C LEU A 166 -16.68 28.74 -25.66
N PRO A 167 -17.86 29.09 -26.21
CA PRO A 167 -18.34 28.54 -27.48
C PRO A 167 -17.36 28.76 -28.65
N GLU A 168 -16.64 29.87 -28.66
CA GLU A 168 -15.63 30.22 -29.67
C GLU A 168 -14.45 29.24 -29.74
N TYR A 169 -14.18 28.48 -28.68
CA TYR A 169 -13.11 27.48 -28.64
C TYR A 169 -13.59 26.07 -28.99
N PHE A 170 -14.91 25.83 -28.97
CA PHE A 170 -15.53 24.54 -29.26
C PHE A 170 -16.29 24.54 -30.60
N GLU A 171 -16.23 25.64 -31.34
CA GLU A 171 -16.86 25.77 -32.66
C GLU A 171 -16.18 24.84 -33.69
N GLY A 172 -16.98 23.97 -34.33
CA GLY A 172 -16.49 23.02 -35.34
C GLY A 172 -15.83 21.76 -34.79
N VAL A 173 -16.01 21.46 -33.50
CA VAL A 173 -15.32 20.38 -32.78
C VAL A 173 -16.33 19.38 -32.19
N GLU A 174 -16.29 18.10 -32.59
CA GLU A 174 -17.10 17.05 -31.97
C GLU A 174 -16.48 16.60 -30.64
N VAL A 175 -17.33 16.55 -29.61
CA VAL A 175 -16.95 16.24 -28.23
C VAL A 175 -17.39 14.81 -27.88
N ASP A 176 -16.42 13.97 -27.58
CA ASP A 176 -16.65 12.64 -27.02
C ASP A 176 -16.85 12.76 -25.50
N PHE A 177 -18.10 12.60 -25.04
CA PHE A 177 -18.45 12.66 -23.62
C PHE A 177 -18.08 11.39 -22.85
N GLU A 178 -17.87 10.25 -23.53
CA GLU A 178 -17.44 9.00 -22.92
C GLU A 178 -15.94 9.04 -22.60
N HIS A 179 -15.14 9.59 -23.52
CA HIS A 179 -13.67 9.66 -23.37
C HIS A 179 -13.14 11.04 -22.99
N LEU A 180 -14.02 12.06 -22.91
CA LEU A 180 -13.72 13.45 -22.54
C LEU A 180 -12.58 14.05 -23.39
N ARG A 181 -12.73 14.00 -24.72
CA ARG A 181 -11.78 14.52 -25.71
C ARG A 181 -12.52 15.11 -26.91
N THR A 182 -11.83 15.84 -27.76
CA THR A 182 -12.37 16.32 -29.03
C THR A 182 -11.71 15.71 -30.25
N LEU A 183 -12.49 15.30 -31.25
CA LEU A 183 -12.02 14.56 -32.43
C LEU A 183 -11.94 15.44 -33.70
N PRO A 184 -10.80 15.48 -34.42
CA PRO A 184 -10.74 15.87 -35.84
C PRO A 184 -10.83 14.64 -36.78
N ARG A 185 -11.35 14.84 -38.00
CA ARG A 185 -11.63 13.78 -39.00
C ARG A 185 -10.42 12.85 -39.30
N ALA A 186 -10.67 11.55 -39.10
CA ALA A 186 -10.01 10.34 -39.61
C ALA A 186 -8.54 10.03 -39.21
N ILE A 187 -8.37 9.02 -38.35
CA ILE A 187 -7.39 7.93 -38.53
C ILE A 187 -8.13 6.60 -38.24
N PRO A 188 -8.14 5.61 -39.16
CA PRO A 188 -8.72 4.29 -38.92
C PRO A 188 -7.88 3.45 -37.95
N PRO A 189 -8.44 2.35 -37.40
CA PRO A 189 -7.70 1.48 -36.49
C PRO A 189 -6.61 0.75 -37.26
N SER A 190 -5.36 0.82 -36.80
CA SER A 190 -4.35 -0.17 -37.20
C SER A 190 -4.58 -1.43 -36.37
N THR A 191 -5.18 -2.42 -37.03
CA THR A 191 -5.06 -3.84 -36.72
C THR A 191 -3.60 -4.28 -36.83
N GLU A 192 -3.27 -5.32 -36.05
CA GLU A 192 -2.03 -6.12 -36.10
C GLU A 192 -0.79 -5.48 -35.44
N ASP A 193 -0.66 -5.73 -34.14
CA ASP A 193 0.45 -6.54 -33.64
C ASP A 193 -0.14 -7.54 -32.64
N GLU A 194 -0.51 -8.72 -33.15
CA GLU A 194 -0.50 -9.93 -32.33
C GLU A 194 0.98 -10.23 -32.02
N SER A 195 1.51 -9.60 -30.99
CA SER A 195 2.52 -10.26 -30.19
C SER A 195 1.78 -10.89 -29.02
N GLU A 196 1.51 -12.19 -29.15
CA GLU A 196 1.38 -13.08 -27.99
C GLU A 196 2.39 -12.62 -26.93
N PRO A 197 2.02 -12.50 -25.64
CA PRO A 197 3.06 -12.57 -24.63
C PRO A 197 3.63 -13.97 -24.77
N SER A 198 4.78 -14.05 -25.41
CA SER A 198 5.62 -15.24 -25.43
C SER A 198 5.63 -15.78 -24.02
N ALA A 199 5.23 -17.05 -23.90
CA ALA A 199 5.31 -17.81 -22.66
C ALA A 199 6.64 -17.46 -22.00
N GLN A 200 6.57 -16.70 -20.91
CA GLN A 200 7.71 -16.56 -20.03
C GLN A 200 7.97 -17.98 -19.58
N GLU A 201 9.10 -18.54 -20.01
CA GLU A 201 9.60 -19.81 -19.54
C GLU A 201 9.45 -19.80 -18.01
N GLU A 202 8.59 -20.68 -17.50
CA GLU A 202 8.35 -20.82 -16.06
C GLU A 202 9.69 -21.02 -15.39
N SER A 203 10.11 -20.00 -14.65
CA SER A 203 11.36 -20.06 -13.92
C SER A 203 11.15 -21.03 -12.74
N PRO A 204 12.17 -21.78 -12.31
CA PRO A 204 12.04 -22.71 -11.19
C PRO A 204 11.53 -22.08 -9.87
N ASP A 205 11.68 -20.75 -9.73
CA ASP A 205 11.17 -19.98 -8.59
C ASP A 205 9.64 -19.79 -8.62
N ASP A 206 9.02 -19.80 -9.81
CA ASP A 206 7.57 -19.63 -9.97
C ASP A 206 6.79 -20.75 -9.28
N SER A 207 7.29 -21.98 -9.37
CA SER A 207 6.67 -23.14 -8.73
C SER A 207 6.69 -23.06 -7.20
N ARG A 208 7.73 -22.47 -6.61
CA ARG A 208 7.85 -22.33 -5.15
C ARG A 208 6.98 -21.20 -4.62
N GLU A 209 6.91 -20.07 -5.33
CA GLU A 209 5.97 -18.99 -5.00
C GLU A 209 4.54 -19.53 -5.05
N GLU A 210 4.16 -20.25 -6.11
CA GLU A 210 2.83 -20.85 -6.24
C GLU A 210 2.52 -21.83 -5.10
N GLU A 211 3.44 -22.72 -4.72
CA GLU A 211 3.25 -23.62 -3.59
C GLU A 211 3.05 -22.84 -2.27
N ALA A 212 3.81 -21.77 -2.06
CA ALA A 212 3.67 -20.92 -0.88
C ALA A 212 2.26 -20.29 -0.83
N LEU A 213 1.77 -19.79 -1.96
CA LEU A 213 0.45 -19.18 -2.10
C LEU A 213 -0.69 -20.19 -1.92
N GLU A 214 -0.56 -21.40 -2.47
CA GLU A 214 -1.51 -22.49 -2.22
C GLU A 214 -1.56 -22.87 -0.73
N CYS A 215 -0.42 -22.80 -0.04
CA CYS A 215 -0.37 -23.01 1.40
C CYS A 215 -1.10 -21.92 2.19
N LEU A 216 -1.06 -20.66 1.73
CA LEU A 216 -1.76 -19.54 2.35
C LEU A 216 -3.30 -19.62 2.18
N GLU A 217 -3.80 -20.19 1.09
CA GLU A 217 -5.26 -20.37 0.88
C GLU A 217 -5.86 -21.50 1.72
N SER A 218 -5.03 -22.35 2.33
CA SER A 218 -5.53 -23.51 3.06
C SER A 218 -6.29 -23.13 4.33
N ASP A 219 -7.42 -23.81 4.57
CA ASP A 219 -8.15 -23.74 5.85
C ASP A 219 -7.30 -24.17 7.06
N LYS A 220 -6.26 -24.99 6.82
CA LYS A 220 -5.38 -25.51 7.87
C LYS A 220 -4.34 -24.46 8.26
N ALA A 221 -4.41 -23.97 9.50
CA ALA A 221 -3.46 -23.00 10.05
C ALA A 221 -1.98 -23.39 9.86
N LYS A 222 -1.63 -24.68 10.03
CA LYS A 222 -0.26 -25.17 9.80
C LYS A 222 0.23 -24.96 8.36
N ARG A 223 -0.66 -25.08 7.37
CA ARG A 223 -0.32 -24.81 5.97
C ARG A 223 -0.11 -23.31 5.76
N ARG A 224 -0.96 -22.44 6.32
CA ARG A 224 -0.76 -20.99 6.22
C ARG A 224 0.55 -20.52 6.87
N VAL A 225 0.90 -21.08 8.03
CA VAL A 225 2.23 -20.87 8.66
C VAL A 225 3.36 -21.29 7.72
N ARG A 226 3.23 -22.46 7.05
CA ARG A 226 4.21 -22.91 6.06
C ARG A 226 4.32 -21.94 4.89
N GLY A 227 3.19 -21.49 4.34
CA GLY A 227 3.17 -20.52 3.24
C GLY A 227 3.93 -19.23 3.60
N LEU A 228 3.65 -18.64 4.77
CA LEU A 228 4.37 -17.45 5.24
C LEU A 228 5.87 -17.70 5.41
N LYS A 229 6.29 -18.87 5.90
CA LYS A 229 7.71 -19.23 6.00
C LYS A 229 8.38 -19.35 4.63
N MET A 230 7.69 -19.97 3.68
CA MET A 230 8.21 -20.10 2.31
C MET A 230 8.40 -18.73 1.67
N LEU A 231 7.47 -17.78 1.87
CA LEU A 231 7.64 -16.41 1.37
C LEU A 231 8.82 -15.68 2.02
N VAL A 232 9.11 -15.94 3.30
CA VAL A 232 10.34 -15.43 3.95
C VAL A 232 11.59 -16.04 3.30
N GLU A 233 11.61 -17.36 3.08
CA GLU A 233 12.74 -18.05 2.47
C GLU A 233 12.98 -17.65 1.00
N LEU A 234 11.93 -17.24 0.30
CA LEU A 234 11.98 -16.73 -1.07
C LEU A 234 12.32 -15.24 -1.15
N GLU A 235 12.44 -14.55 -0.01
CA GLU A 235 12.61 -13.09 0.04
C GLU A 235 11.53 -12.37 -0.80
N ASP A 236 10.28 -12.84 -0.67
CA ASP A 236 9.17 -12.36 -1.52
C ASP A 236 9.06 -10.82 -1.44
N PRO A 237 9.02 -10.11 -2.58
CA PRO A 237 9.03 -8.65 -2.60
C PRO A 237 7.77 -8.03 -1.98
N ASP A 238 6.68 -8.79 -1.89
CA ASP A 238 5.42 -8.41 -1.26
C ASP A 238 5.25 -9.03 0.14
N LEU A 239 6.31 -9.58 0.75
CA LEU A 239 6.26 -10.27 2.05
C LEU A 239 5.54 -9.44 3.13
N PHE A 240 5.80 -8.14 3.21
CA PHE A 240 5.12 -7.26 4.17
C PHE A 240 3.61 -7.24 3.97
N GLU A 241 3.15 -7.27 2.71
CA GLU A 241 1.74 -7.20 2.35
C GLU A 241 1.04 -8.52 2.63
N TRP A 242 1.74 -9.63 2.41
CA TRP A 242 1.32 -10.95 2.84
C TRP A 242 1.21 -11.04 4.36
N CYS A 243 2.24 -10.64 5.10
CA CYS A 243 2.19 -10.64 6.56
C CYS A 243 1.04 -9.76 7.09
N THR A 244 0.83 -8.57 6.51
CA THR A 244 -0.28 -7.68 6.90
C THR A 244 -1.64 -8.35 6.72
N MET A 245 -1.84 -9.06 5.60
CA MET A 245 -3.07 -9.82 5.33
C MET A 245 -3.39 -10.85 6.42
N PHE A 246 -2.35 -11.40 7.08
CA PHE A 246 -2.47 -12.48 8.07
C PHE A 246 -2.35 -12.03 9.54
N LEU A 247 -2.24 -10.72 9.82
CA LEU A 247 -2.21 -10.19 11.20
C LEU A 247 -3.54 -10.43 11.97
N GLU A 248 -4.65 -10.55 11.25
CA GLU A 248 -5.99 -10.82 11.78
C GLU A 248 -6.44 -12.28 11.55
N ASP A 249 -5.52 -13.19 11.21
CA ASP A 249 -5.86 -14.59 10.98
C ASP A 249 -6.52 -15.23 12.23
N PRO A 250 -7.56 -16.08 12.09
CA PRO A 250 -8.21 -16.70 13.25
C PRO A 250 -7.26 -17.56 14.10
N SER A 251 -6.16 -18.06 13.52
CA SER A 251 -5.14 -18.80 14.24
C SER A 251 -4.07 -17.88 14.81
N LEU A 252 -3.89 -17.94 16.14
CA LEU A 252 -2.78 -17.29 16.84
C LEU A 252 -1.42 -17.63 16.22
N GLN A 253 -1.21 -18.89 15.81
CA GLN A 253 0.06 -19.33 15.22
C GLN A 253 0.35 -18.64 13.89
N VAL A 254 -0.67 -18.37 13.09
CA VAL A 254 -0.52 -17.69 11.79
C VAL A 254 -0.23 -16.22 12.02
N ARG A 255 -0.94 -15.56 12.96
CA ARG A 255 -0.69 -14.16 13.35
C ARG A 255 0.74 -13.95 13.86
N VAL A 256 1.22 -14.84 14.74
CA VAL A 256 2.61 -14.81 15.23
C VAL A 256 3.60 -15.03 14.09
N GLN A 257 3.33 -15.97 13.18
CA GLN A 257 4.20 -16.19 12.02
C GLN A 257 4.23 -14.99 11.08
N ALA A 258 3.12 -14.28 10.90
CA ALA A 258 3.07 -13.05 10.12
C ALA A 258 3.98 -11.98 10.74
N LEU A 259 3.89 -11.73 12.05
CA LEU A 259 4.80 -10.81 12.74
C LEU A 259 6.26 -11.23 12.61
N LYS A 260 6.57 -12.53 12.75
CA LYS A 260 7.93 -13.03 12.53
C LYS A 260 8.42 -12.78 11.10
N GLY A 261 7.56 -12.93 10.10
CA GLY A 261 7.88 -12.59 8.71
C GLY A 261 8.19 -11.10 8.52
N MET A 262 7.47 -10.21 9.21
CA MET A 262 7.71 -8.76 9.15
C MET A 262 9.11 -8.35 9.61
N ARG A 263 9.78 -9.15 10.44
CA ARG A 263 11.18 -8.90 10.82
C ARG A 263 12.14 -8.98 9.65
N HIS A 264 11.81 -9.78 8.64
CA HIS A 264 12.63 -10.00 7.45
C HIS A 264 12.30 -9.02 6.31
N CYS A 265 11.31 -8.16 6.48
CA CYS A 265 10.96 -7.15 5.49
C CYS A 265 11.96 -6.00 5.53
N GLU A 266 12.32 -5.41 4.38
CA GLU A 266 13.23 -4.25 4.34
C GLU A 266 12.62 -2.96 4.90
N GLU A 267 11.31 -2.76 4.67
CA GLU A 267 10.56 -1.61 5.15
C GLU A 267 9.18 -2.08 5.60
N ILE A 268 8.73 -1.58 6.76
CA ILE A 268 7.43 -1.88 7.33
C ILE A 268 6.70 -0.61 7.76
N GLU A 269 5.38 -0.68 7.85
CA GLU A 269 4.54 0.37 8.44
C GLU A 269 4.37 0.09 9.94
N LEU A 270 5.24 0.70 10.76
CA LEU A 270 5.34 0.46 12.20
C LEU A 270 4.02 0.72 12.94
N GLU A 271 3.19 1.66 12.46
CA GLU A 271 1.91 2.00 13.08
C GLU A 271 0.87 0.86 13.01
N LEU A 272 1.08 -0.13 12.13
CA LEU A 272 0.26 -1.36 12.12
C LEU A 272 0.66 -2.35 13.22
N VAL A 273 1.94 -2.32 13.62
CA VAL A 273 2.53 -3.29 14.55
C VAL A 273 2.54 -2.74 15.97
N GLU A 274 2.72 -1.44 16.14
CA GLU A 274 2.77 -0.75 17.42
C GLU A 274 1.58 -1.09 18.34
N PRO A 275 0.30 -1.10 17.90
CA PRO A 275 -0.80 -1.49 18.78
C PRO A 275 -0.71 -2.94 19.29
N LEU A 276 0.03 -3.81 18.61
CA LEU A 276 0.20 -5.21 18.99
C LEU A 276 1.27 -5.40 20.08
N THR A 277 2.07 -4.38 20.39
CA THR A 277 3.00 -4.40 21.55
C THR A 277 2.28 -4.29 22.89
N GLU A 278 0.97 -4.03 22.87
CA GLU A 278 0.08 -4.04 24.03
C GLU A 278 -0.97 -5.16 23.94
N ALA A 279 -0.77 -6.14 23.06
CA ALA A 279 -1.70 -7.25 22.91
C ALA A 279 -1.80 -8.07 24.21
N GLY A 280 -3.03 -8.47 24.57
CA GLY A 280 -3.27 -9.33 25.73
C GLY A 280 -2.59 -10.70 25.62
N ASP A 281 -2.44 -11.23 24.40
CA ASP A 281 -1.66 -12.44 24.16
C ASP A 281 -0.16 -12.14 24.15
N LYS A 282 0.57 -12.76 25.08
CA LYS A 282 2.01 -12.60 25.23
C LYS A 282 2.84 -12.98 24.00
N THR A 283 2.37 -13.90 23.18
CA THR A 283 3.13 -14.36 22.00
C THR A 283 3.04 -13.34 20.88
N ILE A 284 1.86 -12.74 20.70
CA ILE A 284 1.67 -11.59 19.79
C ILE A 284 2.48 -10.40 20.28
N ARG A 285 2.38 -10.10 21.58
CA ARG A 285 3.09 -8.98 22.20
C ARG A 285 4.61 -9.09 22.02
N ALA A 286 5.18 -10.26 22.33
CA ALA A 286 6.60 -10.54 22.14
C ALA A 286 7.03 -10.37 20.67
N ALA A 287 6.27 -10.93 19.72
CA ALA A 287 6.59 -10.85 18.31
C ALA A 287 6.48 -9.43 17.76
N ALA A 288 5.50 -8.64 18.22
CA ALA A 288 5.35 -7.24 17.85
C ALA A 288 6.51 -6.39 18.38
N ILE A 289 6.86 -6.55 19.65
CA ILE A 289 8.02 -5.85 20.26
C ILE A 289 9.31 -6.17 19.48
N GLU A 290 9.49 -7.43 19.09
CA GLU A 290 10.65 -7.85 18.29
C GLU A 290 10.69 -7.15 16.93
N VAL A 291 9.56 -7.02 16.23
CA VAL A 291 9.46 -6.27 14.98
C VAL A 291 9.79 -4.79 15.19
N MET A 292 9.23 -4.17 16.23
CA MET A 292 9.48 -2.76 16.56
C MET A 292 10.94 -2.50 16.96
N ALA A 293 11.58 -3.45 17.65
CA ALA A 293 13.00 -3.34 18.02
C ALA A 293 13.92 -3.41 16.80
N VAL A 294 13.62 -4.27 15.82
CA VAL A 294 14.39 -4.40 14.57
C VAL A 294 14.24 -3.17 13.68
N HIS A 295 13.02 -2.65 13.56
CA HIS A 295 12.68 -1.60 12.58
C HIS A 295 12.54 -0.19 13.17
N GLY A 296 12.65 -0.05 14.49
CA GLY A 296 12.40 1.20 15.21
C GLY A 296 13.43 2.30 15.01
N GLY A 297 14.58 2.01 14.37
CA GLY A 297 15.65 2.99 14.16
C GLY A 297 16.13 3.57 15.48
N GLU A 298 16.12 4.90 15.60
CA GLU A 298 16.49 5.62 16.85
C GLU A 298 15.58 5.24 18.04
N GLU A 299 14.35 4.83 17.77
CA GLU A 299 13.38 4.40 18.78
C GLU A 299 13.49 2.90 19.11
N ALA A 300 14.47 2.16 18.57
CA ALA A 300 14.64 0.74 18.87
C ALA A 300 14.82 0.49 20.38
N GLN A 301 15.56 1.37 21.07
CA GLN A 301 15.87 1.23 22.49
C GLN A 301 14.61 1.16 23.37
N LYS A 302 13.59 1.98 23.10
CA LYS A 302 12.35 1.96 23.91
C LYS A 302 11.62 0.62 23.81
N TRP A 303 11.68 -0.04 22.65
CA TRP A 303 11.05 -1.33 22.43
C TRP A 303 11.81 -2.46 23.12
N PHE A 304 13.14 -2.42 23.11
CA PHE A 304 13.95 -3.33 23.92
C PHE A 304 13.64 -3.16 25.41
N TRP A 305 13.59 -1.92 25.91
CA TRP A 305 13.24 -1.64 27.30
C TRP A 305 11.85 -2.18 27.66
N GLN A 306 10.84 -1.89 26.84
CA GLN A 306 9.48 -2.42 27.02
C GLN A 306 9.47 -3.96 27.09
N GLY A 307 10.20 -4.63 26.20
CA GLY A 307 10.26 -6.08 26.18
C GLY A 307 10.97 -6.72 27.37
N VAL A 308 12.13 -6.19 27.80
CA VAL A 308 12.87 -6.73 28.95
C VAL A 308 12.22 -6.39 30.30
N THR A 309 11.28 -5.44 30.34
CA THR A 309 10.51 -5.08 31.53
C THR A 309 9.07 -5.59 31.49
N ASP A 310 8.70 -6.37 30.47
CA ASP A 310 7.34 -6.89 30.32
C ASP A 310 6.91 -7.76 31.52
N PRO A 311 5.64 -7.66 31.97
CA PRO A 311 5.16 -8.47 33.09
C PRO A 311 5.25 -9.99 32.84
N ASP A 312 5.13 -10.45 31.59
CA ASP A 312 5.19 -11.88 31.26
C ASP A 312 6.63 -12.34 30.98
N PRO A 313 7.14 -13.38 31.69
CA PRO A 313 8.50 -13.86 31.49
C PRO A 313 8.80 -14.39 30.08
N HIS A 314 7.78 -14.82 29.33
CA HIS A 314 7.95 -15.25 27.94
C HIS A 314 8.34 -14.09 27.02
N VAL A 315 7.73 -12.91 27.22
CA VAL A 315 8.08 -11.71 26.46
C VAL A 315 9.50 -11.29 26.81
N ARG A 316 9.82 -11.18 28.10
CA ARG A 316 11.17 -10.83 28.57
C ARG A 316 12.24 -11.77 28.01
N LEU A 317 12.00 -13.08 28.02
CA LEU A 317 12.92 -14.06 27.43
C LEU A 317 13.07 -13.92 25.92
N THR A 318 11.97 -13.62 25.22
CA THR A 318 12.01 -13.43 23.76
C THR A 318 12.82 -12.18 23.42
N THR A 319 12.59 -11.07 24.11
CA THR A 319 13.37 -9.83 23.93
C THR A 319 14.83 -10.01 24.34
N ALA A 320 15.10 -10.69 25.46
CA ALA A 320 16.47 -10.95 25.92
C ALA A 320 17.33 -11.69 24.89
N ARG A 321 16.72 -12.60 24.11
CA ARG A 321 17.40 -13.29 23.00
C ARG A 321 17.77 -12.38 21.85
N GLN A 322 17.14 -11.22 21.72
CA GLN A 322 17.42 -10.23 20.67
C GLN A 322 18.42 -9.17 21.11
N LEU A 323 18.85 -9.16 22.38
CA LEU A 323 19.84 -8.20 22.89
C LEU A 323 21.22 -8.35 22.22
N GLU A 324 21.48 -9.44 21.49
CA GLU A 324 22.69 -9.57 20.67
C GLU A 324 22.85 -8.46 19.62
N GLN A 325 21.75 -7.80 19.26
CA GLN A 325 21.72 -6.67 18.33
C GLN A 325 22.19 -5.34 18.97
N LEU A 326 22.32 -5.30 20.29
CA LEU A 326 22.73 -4.11 21.03
C LEU A 326 24.16 -4.27 21.57
N ASP A 327 24.90 -3.16 21.63
CA ASP A 327 26.14 -3.11 22.39
C ASP A 327 25.83 -3.02 23.90
N PRO A 328 26.34 -3.95 24.74
CA PRO A 328 26.04 -3.93 26.17
C PRO A 328 26.59 -2.73 26.95
N LYS A 329 27.65 -2.07 26.46
CA LYS A 329 28.20 -0.88 27.13
C LYS A 329 27.33 0.33 26.86
N GLU A 330 26.85 0.46 25.63
CA GLU A 330 25.96 1.56 25.22
C GLU A 330 24.55 1.42 25.83
N HIS A 331 24.08 0.19 26.05
CA HIS A 331 22.71 -0.10 26.50
C HIS A 331 22.67 -0.75 27.90
N ARG A 332 23.47 -0.22 28.82
CA ARG A 332 23.73 -0.84 30.13
C ARG A 332 22.47 -1.13 30.94
N ASP A 333 21.53 -0.19 30.96
CA ASP A 333 20.25 -0.28 31.66
C ASP A 333 19.42 -1.49 31.20
N ILE A 334 19.30 -1.71 29.90
CA ILE A 334 18.59 -2.84 29.30
C ILE A 334 19.24 -4.17 29.70
N PHE A 335 20.57 -4.25 29.65
CA PHE A 335 21.30 -5.46 30.03
C PHE A 335 21.24 -5.72 31.54
N GLU A 336 21.29 -4.69 32.38
CA GLU A 336 21.11 -4.84 33.82
C GLU A 336 19.71 -5.38 34.14
N ALA A 337 18.65 -4.82 33.55
CA ALA A 337 17.29 -5.31 33.72
C ALA A 337 17.18 -6.83 33.43
N ALA A 338 17.78 -7.29 32.33
CA ALA A 338 17.78 -8.70 31.98
C ALA A 338 18.69 -9.56 32.90
N LEU A 339 19.84 -9.05 33.36
CA LEU A 339 20.78 -9.77 34.24
C LEU A 339 20.28 -9.98 35.67
N TYR A 340 19.38 -9.11 36.15
CA TYR A 340 18.71 -9.25 37.46
C TYR A 340 17.27 -9.77 37.33
N ASP A 341 16.88 -10.26 36.15
CA ASP A 341 15.54 -10.81 35.97
C ASP A 341 15.29 -11.99 36.91
N THR A 342 14.10 -12.01 37.50
CA THR A 342 13.60 -13.11 38.34
C THR A 342 13.52 -14.45 37.60
N ASN A 343 13.40 -14.44 36.27
CA ASN A 343 13.44 -15.63 35.44
C ASN A 343 14.91 -16.00 35.13
N PRO A 344 15.39 -17.17 35.58
CA PRO A 344 16.79 -17.57 35.41
C PRO A 344 17.21 -17.75 33.95
N ASP A 345 16.29 -18.06 33.04
CA ASP A 345 16.61 -18.19 31.61
C ASP A 345 16.87 -16.84 30.96
N VAL A 346 16.19 -15.78 31.41
CA VAL A 346 16.44 -14.39 30.98
C VAL A 346 17.81 -13.96 31.46
N ALA A 347 18.08 -14.09 32.76
CA ALA A 347 19.36 -13.74 33.37
C ALA A 347 20.54 -14.50 32.73
N ARG A 348 20.37 -15.81 32.48
CA ARG A 348 21.40 -16.63 31.81
C ARG A 348 21.63 -16.19 30.36
N THR A 349 20.58 -15.79 29.65
CA THR A 349 20.70 -15.26 28.27
C THR A 349 21.53 -13.99 28.28
N ALA A 350 21.19 -13.03 29.15
CA ALA A 350 21.92 -11.78 29.27
C ALA A 350 23.38 -12.00 29.69
N GLN A 351 23.64 -12.90 30.66
CA GLN A 351 24.99 -13.21 31.13
C GLN A 351 25.90 -13.64 29.97
N LYS A 352 25.42 -14.57 29.12
CA LYS A 352 26.17 -15.02 27.93
C LYS A 352 26.47 -13.89 26.96
N LEU A 353 25.54 -12.95 26.78
CA LEU A 353 25.72 -11.83 25.86
C LEU A 353 26.68 -10.75 26.39
N THR A 354 26.84 -10.65 27.72
CA THR A 354 27.75 -9.71 28.38
C THR A 354 29.15 -10.26 28.65
N GLU A 355 29.32 -11.59 28.64
CA GLU A 355 30.57 -12.26 28.96
C GLU A 355 31.69 -11.84 27.98
N GLY A 356 32.83 -11.40 28.53
CA GLY A 356 33.97 -10.95 27.73
C GLY A 356 33.79 -9.61 27.01
N LYS A 357 32.62 -8.95 27.08
CA LYS A 357 32.36 -7.67 26.40
C LYS A 357 32.69 -6.43 27.23
N GLY A 358 33.51 -6.58 28.28
CA GLY A 358 33.89 -5.47 29.16
C GLY A 358 32.72 -4.88 29.95
N PHE A 359 31.65 -5.66 30.13
CA PHE A 359 30.51 -5.34 30.97
C PHE A 359 30.73 -5.92 32.37
N THR A 360 30.66 -5.08 33.40
CA THR A 360 30.80 -5.52 34.78
C THR A 360 29.47 -5.31 35.50
N LYS A 361 28.83 -6.42 35.87
CA LYS A 361 27.58 -6.42 36.66
C LYS A 361 27.82 -5.71 37.99
N LEU A 362 26.94 -4.76 38.35
CA LEU A 362 27.07 -4.00 39.60
C LEU A 362 26.73 -4.87 40.81
N THR A 363 27.63 -4.99 41.77
CA THR A 363 27.31 -5.63 43.05
C THR A 363 26.75 -4.56 43.98
N TRP A 364 25.45 -4.61 44.26
CA TRP A 364 24.78 -3.75 45.25
C TRP A 364 24.63 -4.50 46.56
#